data_AF-X1BI40-F1
#
_entry.id   AF-X1BI40-F1
#
_cell.length_a   1.000
_cell.length_b   1.000
_cell.length_c   1.000
_cell.angle_alpha   90.00
_cell.angle_beta   90.00
_cell.angle_gamma   90.00
#
_symmetry.space_group_name_H-M   'P 1'
#
loop_
_entity.id
_entity.type
_entity.pdbx_description
1 polymer ?
#
loop_
_entity_poly.entity_id
_entity_poly.type
_entity_poly.pdbx_seq_one_letter_code
_entity_poly.pdbx_strand_id
1 'polypeptide(L)'
;DPIVLDWLQFAARWLHVITAIAWIGSSFYFIALDLGLRKSDDLPEGAYGEEWQVHGGGFYHIQKYLVAPERLPDHLTWFKWESYWTWLSGFILLCLTYYMSAEIYLIDTNKIDIPVWAGIAISIASLVIGWFAYDLVCKSKFGDDNTRLMFTLYVVLVALAWGFTQIFTGRAAFLHIGAITATWMSANVFLVIIPNQKFVVADLKAGKTPDAKYGQIAKQRSTHNNYLTLPVIFFMLRTACVRHLSTRQGQLMPARTAKRRSIFLPVRACRRGQDARAVRRGVPLAIRRES
;
A
#
# COMPACT_ATOMS: atom_id res chain seq x y z
N ASP A 1 -13.21 15.16 -24.53
CA ASP A 1 -13.56 16.38 -23.79
C ASP A 1 -12.77 16.37 -22.47
N PRO A 2 -11.90 17.38 -22.21
CA PRO A 2 -11.16 17.50 -20.96
C PRO A 2 -12.03 17.39 -19.70
N ILE A 3 -13.26 17.91 -19.74
CA ILE A 3 -14.18 17.89 -18.59
C ILE A 3 -14.60 16.44 -18.26
N VAL A 4 -14.93 15.65 -19.29
CA VAL A 4 -15.30 14.24 -19.11
C VAL A 4 -14.15 13.44 -18.51
N LEU A 5 -12.92 13.69 -18.97
CA LEU A 5 -11.72 13.01 -18.44
C LEU A 5 -11.45 13.37 -16.98
N ASP A 6 -11.65 14.63 -16.59
CA ASP A 6 -11.49 15.06 -15.20
C ASP A 6 -12.51 14.40 -14.27
N TRP A 7 -13.78 14.33 -14.68
CA TRP A 7 -14.82 13.62 -13.93
C TRP A 7 -14.55 12.13 -13.83
N LEU A 8 -14.05 11.51 -14.91
CA LEU A 8 -13.69 10.09 -14.90
C LEU A 8 -12.51 9.82 -13.96
N GLN A 9 -11.47 10.66 -13.98
CA GLN A 9 -10.37 10.57 -13.02
C GLN A 9 -10.85 10.76 -11.59
N PHE A 10 -11.76 11.70 -11.34
CA PHE A 10 -12.34 11.93 -10.02
C PHE A 10 -13.12 10.70 -9.53
N ALA A 11 -14.02 10.17 -10.34
CA ALA A 11 -14.81 8.98 -10.01
C ALA A 11 -13.92 7.76 -9.77
N ALA A 12 -12.92 7.53 -10.62
CA ALA A 12 -11.97 6.44 -10.46
C ALA A 12 -11.14 6.57 -9.17
N ARG A 13 -10.75 7.79 -8.77
CA ARG A 13 -10.03 8.03 -7.50
C ARG A 13 -10.90 7.69 -6.31
N TRP A 14 -12.15 8.14 -6.30
CA TRP A 14 -13.08 7.82 -5.23
C TRP A 14 -13.33 6.33 -5.11
N LEU A 15 -13.62 5.66 -6.22
CA LEU A 15 -13.79 4.21 -6.25
C LEU A 15 -12.54 3.49 -5.72
N HIS A 16 -11.35 3.91 -6.16
CA HIS A 16 -10.10 3.30 -5.72
C HIS A 16 -9.85 3.48 -4.22
N VAL A 17 -10.07 4.69 -3.69
CA VAL A 17 -9.91 4.95 -2.25
C VAL A 17 -10.88 4.11 -1.43
N ILE A 18 -12.16 4.04 -1.81
CA ILE A 18 -13.17 3.26 -1.09
C ILE A 18 -12.79 1.77 -1.09
N THR A 19 -12.47 1.24 -2.25
CA THR A 19 -12.12 -0.19 -2.39
C THR A 19 -10.80 -0.51 -1.67
N ALA A 20 -9.80 0.37 -1.74
CA ALA A 20 -8.55 0.22 -1.01
C ALA A 20 -8.76 0.23 0.51
N ILE A 21 -9.62 1.10 1.04
CA ILE A 21 -9.99 1.11 2.47
C ILE A 21 -10.65 -0.22 2.84
N ALA A 22 -11.58 -0.72 2.02
CA ALA A 22 -12.22 -2.01 2.27
C ALA A 22 -11.20 -3.17 2.29
N TRP A 23 -10.27 -3.21 1.33
CA TRP A 23 -9.30 -4.30 1.23
C TRP A 23 -8.21 -4.24 2.31
N ILE A 24 -7.61 -3.07 2.53
CA ILE A 24 -6.59 -2.90 3.57
C ILE A 24 -7.21 -3.04 4.97
N GLY A 25 -8.41 -2.47 5.17
CA GLY A 25 -9.14 -2.58 6.43
C GLY A 25 -9.48 -4.03 6.77
N SER A 26 -10.02 -4.79 5.81
CA SER A 26 -10.27 -6.23 6.01
C SER A 26 -8.98 -7.01 6.28
N SER A 27 -7.87 -6.67 5.61
CA SER A 27 -6.57 -7.31 5.87
C SER A 27 -6.11 -7.08 7.31
N PHE A 28 -6.15 -5.85 7.83
CA PHE A 28 -5.80 -5.58 9.22
C PHE A 28 -6.77 -6.23 10.20
N TYR A 29 -8.06 -6.25 9.90
CA TYR A 29 -9.06 -6.93 10.72
C TYR A 29 -8.76 -8.43 10.84
N PHE A 30 -8.48 -9.12 9.73
CA PHE A 30 -8.17 -10.55 9.76
C PHE A 30 -6.83 -10.87 10.44
N ILE A 31 -5.84 -9.98 10.34
CA ILE A 31 -4.59 -10.12 11.12
C ILE A 31 -4.89 -10.00 12.62
N ALA A 32 -5.65 -8.98 13.02
CA ALA A 32 -6.01 -8.77 14.42
C ALA A 32 -6.85 -9.95 14.96
N LEU A 33 -7.80 -10.45 14.16
CA LEU A 33 -8.58 -11.64 14.48
C LEU A 33 -7.67 -12.86 14.65
N ASP A 34 -6.79 -13.15 13.69
CA ASP A 34 -5.87 -14.30 13.75
C ASP A 34 -4.94 -14.26 14.98
N LEU A 35 -4.48 -13.07 15.38
CA LEU A 35 -3.64 -12.87 16.56
C LEU A 35 -4.43 -12.85 17.87
N GLY A 36 -5.71 -12.52 17.82
CA GLY A 36 -6.61 -12.46 18.98
C GLY A 36 -7.13 -13.83 19.43
N LEU A 37 -7.17 -14.82 18.52
CA LEU A 37 -7.71 -16.15 18.78
C LEU A 37 -7.17 -16.76 20.07
N ARG A 38 -8.10 -17.14 20.96
CA ARG A 38 -7.80 -17.80 22.22
C ARG A 38 -8.17 -19.27 22.16
N LYS A 39 -7.44 -20.07 22.94
CA LYS A 39 -7.87 -21.43 23.28
C LYS A 39 -8.76 -21.38 24.51
N SER A 40 -9.85 -22.13 24.49
CA SER A 40 -10.74 -22.36 25.64
C SER A 40 -11.09 -23.84 25.73
N ASP A 41 -11.47 -24.28 26.92
CA ASP A 41 -11.84 -25.67 27.18
C ASP A 41 -13.17 -26.05 26.48
N ASP A 42 -14.00 -25.05 26.16
CA ASP A 42 -15.30 -25.19 25.49
C ASP A 42 -15.19 -25.16 23.95
N LEU A 43 -13.98 -25.18 23.38
CA LEU A 43 -13.79 -25.18 21.93
C LEU A 43 -14.37 -26.44 21.29
N PRO A 44 -15.15 -26.29 20.20
CA PRO A 44 -15.58 -27.45 19.42
C PRO A 44 -14.40 -28.26 18.89
N GLU A 45 -14.62 -29.56 18.72
CA GLU A 45 -13.59 -30.45 18.20
C GLU A 45 -13.07 -29.98 16.83
N GLY A 46 -11.74 -29.93 16.68
CA GLY A 46 -11.07 -29.46 15.45
C GLY A 46 -10.99 -27.94 15.29
N ALA A 47 -11.58 -27.15 16.20
CA ALA A 47 -11.38 -25.70 16.23
C ALA A 47 -9.97 -25.36 16.72
N TYR A 48 -9.31 -24.42 16.06
CA TYR A 48 -7.97 -23.93 16.41
C TYR A 48 -8.02 -22.92 17.55
N GLY A 49 -9.06 -22.10 17.56
CA GLY A 49 -9.29 -21.04 18.54
C GLY A 49 -10.58 -20.30 18.27
N GLU A 50 -10.97 -19.48 19.23
CA GLU A 50 -12.16 -18.63 19.16
C GLU A 50 -11.84 -17.17 19.50
N GLU A 51 -12.70 -16.27 19.06
CA GLU A 51 -12.66 -14.86 19.42
C GLU A 51 -14.07 -14.32 19.62
N TRP A 52 -14.23 -13.55 20.69
CA TRP A 52 -15.45 -12.81 21.01
C TRP A 52 -15.26 -11.34 20.71
N GLN A 53 -16.11 -10.78 19.85
CA GLN A 53 -16.03 -9.37 19.45
C GLN A 53 -17.34 -8.65 19.72
N VAL A 54 -17.25 -7.37 20.08
CA VAL A 54 -18.42 -6.50 20.28
C VAL A 54 -18.40 -5.42 19.22
N HIS A 55 -19.49 -5.31 18.46
CA HIS A 55 -19.65 -4.22 17.50
C HIS A 55 -21.13 -3.98 17.19
N GLY A 56 -21.50 -2.72 16.91
CA GLY A 56 -22.86 -2.37 16.50
C GLY A 56 -23.96 -2.72 17.53
N GLY A 57 -23.61 -2.83 18.81
CA GLY A 57 -24.54 -3.20 19.88
C GLY A 57 -24.78 -4.70 20.07
N GLY A 58 -24.02 -5.56 19.38
CA GLY A 58 -24.11 -7.03 19.52
C GLY A 58 -22.77 -7.70 19.80
N PHE A 59 -22.83 -9.02 20.02
CA PHE A 59 -21.68 -9.89 20.24
C PHE A 59 -21.53 -10.86 19.07
N TYR A 60 -20.30 -10.99 18.57
CA TYR A 60 -19.90 -11.95 17.54
C TYR A 60 -19.02 -13.01 18.19
N HIS A 61 -19.33 -14.27 17.94
CA HIS A 61 -18.51 -15.41 18.34
C HIS A 61 -17.96 -16.06 17.08
N ILE A 62 -16.65 -15.96 16.90
CA ILE A 62 -15.96 -16.45 15.70
C ILE A 62 -15.07 -17.61 16.11
N GLN A 63 -15.23 -18.74 15.45
CA GLN A 63 -14.41 -19.92 15.64
C GLN A 63 -13.64 -20.21 14.35
N LYS A 64 -12.33 -20.43 14.47
CA LYS A 64 -11.48 -20.74 13.32
C LYS A 64 -11.13 -22.22 13.29
N TYR A 65 -11.38 -22.86 12.15
CA TYR A 65 -11.01 -24.26 11.88
C TYR A 65 -9.85 -24.28 10.88
N LEU A 66 -8.81 -25.11 11.12
CA LEU A 66 -7.65 -25.20 10.21
C LEU A 66 -7.93 -26.08 8.98
N VAL A 67 -8.75 -27.11 9.16
CA VAL A 67 -9.06 -28.09 8.11
C VAL A 67 -10.53 -27.99 7.74
N ALA A 68 -11.43 -28.35 8.66
CA ALA A 68 -12.86 -28.32 8.43
C ALA A 68 -13.65 -28.28 9.74
N PRO A 69 -14.80 -27.59 9.76
CA PRO A 69 -15.81 -27.81 10.78
C PRO A 69 -16.58 -29.12 10.51
N GLU A 70 -17.22 -29.67 11.55
CA GLU A 70 -18.09 -30.85 11.44
C GLU A 70 -19.26 -30.63 10.46
N ARG A 71 -19.80 -29.41 10.44
CA ARG A 71 -20.84 -28.99 9.50
C ARG A 71 -20.40 -27.75 8.73
N LEU A 72 -20.22 -27.89 7.42
CA LEU A 72 -19.95 -26.77 6.53
C LEU A 72 -21.28 -26.14 6.06
N PRO A 73 -21.57 -24.86 6.36
CA PRO A 73 -22.78 -24.20 5.87
C PRO A 73 -22.74 -23.97 4.36
N ASP A 74 -23.93 -23.92 3.73
CA ASP A 74 -24.04 -23.68 2.29
C ASP A 74 -23.63 -22.25 1.88
N HIS A 75 -23.85 -21.30 2.78
CA HIS A 75 -23.51 -19.89 2.57
C HIS A 75 -22.09 -19.62 3.08
N LEU A 76 -21.15 -19.38 2.16
CA LEU A 76 -19.78 -18.99 2.46
C LEU A 76 -19.50 -17.62 1.86
N THR A 77 -19.06 -16.68 2.70
CA THR A 77 -18.63 -15.35 2.25
C THR A 77 -17.15 -15.40 1.85
N TRP A 78 -16.86 -14.95 0.63
CA TRP A 78 -15.51 -14.95 0.07
C TRP A 78 -14.95 -13.52 -0.01
N PHE A 79 -13.97 -13.22 0.83
CA PHE A 79 -13.26 -11.94 0.86
C PHE A 79 -12.25 -11.83 -0.30
N LYS A 80 -12.77 -11.59 -1.50
CA LYS A 80 -11.99 -11.48 -2.74
C LYS A 80 -12.29 -10.20 -3.51
N TRP A 81 -13.51 -9.69 -3.37
CA TRP A 81 -14.01 -8.59 -4.17
C TRP A 81 -13.31 -7.29 -3.85
N GLU A 82 -12.96 -7.09 -2.59
CA GLU A 82 -12.20 -5.95 -2.11
C GLU A 82 -10.89 -5.84 -2.88
N SER A 83 -10.13 -6.94 -2.96
CA SER A 83 -8.88 -6.99 -3.73
C SER A 83 -9.09 -6.74 -5.22
N TYR A 84 -10.09 -7.37 -5.83
CA TYR A 84 -10.32 -7.29 -7.27
C TYR A 84 -10.71 -5.88 -7.69
N TRP A 85 -11.61 -5.24 -6.94
CA TRP A 85 -12.04 -3.88 -7.22
C TRP A 85 -10.96 -2.86 -6.91
N THR A 86 -10.13 -3.04 -5.87
CA THR A 86 -8.97 -2.18 -5.64
C THR A 86 -7.99 -2.25 -6.80
N TRP A 87 -7.64 -3.45 -7.26
CA TRP A 87 -6.71 -3.59 -8.38
C TRP A 87 -7.29 -3.01 -9.68
N LEU A 88 -8.54 -3.32 -10.00
CA LEU A 88 -9.20 -2.83 -11.22
C LEU A 88 -9.28 -1.30 -11.23
N SER A 89 -9.76 -0.69 -10.15
CA SER A 89 -9.84 0.77 -10.03
C SER A 89 -8.46 1.44 -10.04
N GLY A 90 -7.45 0.80 -9.44
CA GLY A 90 -6.07 1.28 -9.44
C GLY A 90 -5.44 1.22 -10.83
N PHE A 91 -5.69 0.15 -11.59
CA PHE A 91 -5.25 0.02 -12.97
C PHE A 91 -5.93 1.04 -13.88
N ILE A 92 -7.24 1.27 -13.70
CA ILE A 92 -7.96 2.35 -14.40
C ILE A 92 -7.30 3.70 -14.11
N LEU A 93 -6.94 3.99 -12.87
CA LEU A 93 -6.24 5.24 -12.51
C LEU A 93 -4.85 5.36 -13.14
N LEU A 94 -4.11 4.25 -13.21
CA LEU A 94 -2.82 4.20 -13.89
C LEU A 94 -2.99 4.56 -15.37
N CYS A 95 -3.97 3.97 -16.05
CA CYS A 95 -4.27 4.27 -17.44
C CYS A 95 -4.67 5.74 -17.64
N LEU A 96 -5.63 6.24 -16.86
CA LEU A 96 -6.17 7.59 -17.00
C LEU A 96 -5.15 8.69 -16.66
N THR A 97 -4.27 8.44 -15.68
CA THR A 97 -3.35 9.47 -15.18
C THR A 97 -1.97 9.39 -15.81
N TYR A 98 -1.43 8.17 -15.99
CA TYR A 98 -0.04 7.98 -16.43
C TYR A 98 0.08 7.54 -17.88
N TYR A 99 -0.87 6.80 -18.44
CA TYR A 99 -0.75 6.35 -19.83
C TYR A 99 -1.33 7.37 -20.81
N MET A 100 -2.48 7.98 -20.51
CA MET A 100 -3.07 9.03 -21.36
C MET A 100 -2.22 10.30 -21.44
N SER A 101 -1.39 10.56 -20.42
CA SER A 101 -0.52 11.73 -20.32
C SER A 101 0.93 11.33 -20.04
N ALA A 102 1.39 10.26 -20.72
CA ALA A 102 2.67 9.61 -20.47
C ALA A 102 3.91 10.49 -20.71
N GLU A 103 3.85 11.40 -21.68
CA GLU A 103 4.94 12.33 -21.98
C GLU A 103 5.27 13.25 -20.79
N ILE A 104 4.29 13.54 -19.95
CA ILE A 104 4.43 14.45 -18.81
C ILE A 104 4.65 13.67 -17.51
N TYR A 105 3.89 12.59 -17.31
CA TYR A 105 3.84 11.92 -16.01
C TYR A 105 4.66 10.64 -15.93
N LEU A 106 4.90 9.95 -17.05
CA LEU A 106 5.53 8.62 -17.05
C LEU A 106 7.02 8.69 -17.38
N ILE A 107 7.38 9.23 -18.55
CA ILE A 107 8.74 9.18 -19.10
C ILE A 107 9.50 10.46 -18.71
N ASP A 108 10.77 10.32 -18.37
CA ASP A 108 11.68 11.45 -18.15
C ASP A 108 12.69 11.53 -19.31
N THR A 109 12.43 12.39 -20.28
CA THR A 109 13.26 12.57 -21.48
C THR A 109 14.67 13.08 -21.16
N ASN A 110 14.90 13.63 -19.96
CA ASN A 110 16.25 14.02 -19.54
C ASN A 110 17.12 12.82 -19.14
N LYS A 111 16.50 11.66 -18.87
CA LYS A 111 17.20 10.43 -18.48
C LYS A 111 17.35 9.48 -19.66
N ILE A 112 16.25 9.26 -20.38
CA ILE A 112 16.22 8.36 -21.52
C ILE A 112 15.19 8.84 -22.54
N ASP A 113 15.62 8.88 -23.81
CA ASP A 113 14.74 9.22 -24.92
C ASP A 113 14.17 7.93 -25.52
N ILE A 114 12.99 7.52 -25.01
CA ILE A 114 12.23 6.38 -25.53
C ILE A 114 10.84 6.84 -25.97
N PRO A 115 10.27 6.21 -27.00
CA PRO A 115 8.91 6.51 -27.41
C PRO A 115 7.90 6.11 -26.33
N VAL A 116 6.78 6.84 -26.28
CA VAL A 116 5.70 6.67 -25.27
C VAL A 116 5.23 5.22 -25.13
N TRP A 117 5.01 4.55 -26.25
CA TRP A 117 4.55 3.16 -26.26
C TRP A 117 5.54 2.22 -25.56
N ALA A 118 6.85 2.47 -25.65
CA ALA A 118 7.87 1.65 -25.02
C ALA A 118 7.84 1.84 -23.49
N GLY A 119 7.68 3.08 -23.01
CA GLY A 119 7.51 3.35 -21.58
C GLY A 119 6.27 2.68 -20.99
N ILE A 120 5.14 2.73 -21.71
CA ILE A 120 3.90 2.04 -21.31
C ILE A 120 4.08 0.52 -21.34
N ALA A 121 4.75 -0.02 -22.37
CA ALA A 121 5.02 -1.45 -22.46
C ALA A 121 5.90 -1.94 -21.29
N ILE A 122 6.94 -1.20 -20.91
CA ILE A 122 7.77 -1.49 -19.74
C ILE A 122 6.92 -1.50 -18.46
N SER A 123 6.04 -0.52 -18.31
CA SER A 123 5.11 -0.44 -17.18
C SER A 123 4.22 -1.68 -17.10
N ILE A 124 3.49 -2.02 -18.15
CA ILE A 124 2.58 -3.19 -18.19
C ILE A 124 3.36 -4.50 -18.01
N ALA A 125 4.48 -4.65 -18.72
CA ALA A 125 5.33 -5.82 -18.63
C ALA A 125 5.83 -6.04 -17.19
N SER A 126 6.20 -4.97 -16.48
CA SER A 126 6.65 -5.07 -15.10
C SER A 126 5.56 -5.57 -14.13
N LEU A 127 4.30 -5.19 -14.35
CA LEU A 127 3.16 -5.68 -13.56
C LEU A 127 2.95 -7.18 -13.76
N VAL A 128 3.00 -7.65 -15.02
CA VAL A 128 2.70 -9.03 -15.41
C VAL A 128 3.89 -9.95 -15.12
N ILE A 129 5.05 -9.67 -15.72
CA ILE A 129 6.26 -10.49 -15.60
C ILE A 129 6.73 -10.57 -14.16
N GLY A 130 6.63 -9.44 -13.42
CA GLY A 130 7.00 -9.41 -12.01
C GLY A 130 6.24 -10.44 -11.19
N TRP A 131 4.92 -10.59 -11.42
CA TRP A 131 4.13 -11.55 -10.66
C TRP A 131 4.50 -12.99 -11.02
N PHE A 132 4.68 -13.31 -12.31
CA PHE A 132 5.09 -14.65 -12.71
C PHE A 132 6.46 -15.02 -12.14
N ALA A 133 7.44 -14.11 -12.19
CA ALA A 133 8.75 -14.34 -11.60
C ALA A 133 8.64 -14.60 -10.09
N TYR A 134 7.87 -13.78 -9.38
CA TYR A 134 7.59 -13.97 -7.95
C TYR A 134 6.86 -15.30 -7.66
N ASP A 135 5.87 -15.69 -8.47
CA ASP A 135 5.12 -16.92 -8.30
C ASP A 135 6.03 -18.16 -8.47
N LEU A 136 6.89 -18.14 -9.50
CA LEU A 136 7.89 -19.18 -9.75
C LEU A 136 8.88 -19.34 -8.59
N VAL A 137 9.39 -18.22 -8.06
CA VAL A 137 10.31 -18.26 -6.91
C VAL A 137 9.67 -18.91 -5.69
N CYS A 138 8.41 -18.56 -5.40
CA CYS A 138 7.71 -19.15 -4.26
C CYS A 138 7.29 -20.61 -4.48
N LYS A 139 7.13 -21.08 -5.73
CA LYS A 139 6.88 -22.49 -6.03
C LYS A 139 8.16 -23.35 -6.02
N SER A 140 9.33 -22.72 -6.05
CA SER A 140 10.61 -23.42 -5.98
C SER A 140 10.96 -23.81 -4.53
N LYS A 141 11.98 -24.66 -4.33
CA LYS A 141 12.54 -25.00 -2.99
C LYS A 141 13.01 -23.76 -2.21
N PHE A 142 13.28 -22.65 -2.91
CA PHE A 142 13.59 -21.39 -2.27
C PHE A 142 12.39 -20.85 -1.46
N GLY A 143 11.17 -21.18 -1.90
CA GLY A 143 9.93 -20.71 -1.33
C GLY A 143 9.49 -21.39 -0.04
N ASP A 144 10.20 -22.42 0.44
CA ASP A 144 9.84 -23.12 1.68
C ASP A 144 10.08 -22.25 2.94
N ASP A 145 10.89 -21.19 2.83
CA ASP A 145 11.18 -20.25 3.92
C ASP A 145 10.65 -18.85 3.60
N ASN A 146 9.61 -18.45 4.34
CA ASN A 146 8.97 -17.13 4.19
C ASN A 146 9.92 -15.97 4.55
N THR A 147 10.80 -16.13 5.53
CA THR A 147 11.72 -15.05 5.94
C THR A 147 12.70 -14.74 4.82
N ARG A 148 13.26 -15.81 4.24
CA ARG A 148 14.17 -15.71 3.09
C ARG A 148 13.46 -15.10 1.89
N LEU A 149 12.22 -15.53 1.60
CA LEU A 149 11.41 -14.93 0.54
C LEU A 149 11.17 -13.43 0.74
N MET A 150 10.81 -13.00 1.95
CA MET A 150 10.55 -11.58 2.23
C MET A 150 11.81 -10.72 2.10
N PHE A 151 12.96 -11.23 2.56
CA PHE A 151 14.23 -10.53 2.35
C PHE A 151 14.57 -10.41 0.85
N THR A 152 14.45 -11.49 0.09
CA THR A 152 14.68 -11.46 -1.36
C THR A 152 13.71 -10.51 -2.05
N LEU A 153 12.43 -10.52 -1.66
CA LEU A 153 11.41 -9.63 -2.20
C LEU A 153 11.76 -8.16 -1.96
N TYR A 154 12.23 -7.84 -0.75
CA TYR A 154 12.71 -6.50 -0.42
C TYR A 154 13.86 -6.06 -1.34
N VAL A 155 14.88 -6.91 -1.53
CA VAL A 155 16.00 -6.62 -2.44
C VAL A 155 15.52 -6.42 -3.88
N VAL A 156 14.60 -7.26 -4.36
CA VAL A 156 14.00 -7.13 -5.70
C VAL A 156 13.24 -5.82 -5.83
N LEU A 157 12.44 -5.42 -4.84
CA LEU A 157 11.72 -4.14 -4.87
C LEU A 157 12.67 -2.94 -4.87
N VAL A 158 13.78 -3.00 -4.15
CA VAL A 158 14.83 -1.96 -4.18
C VAL A 158 15.49 -1.90 -5.56
N ALA A 159 15.82 -3.04 -6.16
CA ALA A 159 16.41 -3.10 -7.50
C ALA A 159 15.44 -2.58 -8.57
N LEU A 160 14.15 -2.95 -8.50
CA LEU A 160 13.10 -2.42 -9.37
C LEU A 160 12.93 -0.91 -9.19
N ALA A 161 12.96 -0.43 -7.95
CA ALA A 161 12.84 1.00 -7.65
C ALA A 161 13.99 1.78 -8.29
N TRP A 162 15.22 1.27 -8.18
CA TRP A 162 16.39 1.84 -8.83
C TRP A 162 16.30 1.76 -10.36
N GLY A 163 15.84 0.65 -10.92
CA GLY A 163 15.64 0.49 -12.37
C GLY A 163 14.63 1.49 -12.92
N PHE A 164 13.49 1.67 -12.24
CA PHE A 164 12.50 2.65 -12.67
C PHE A 164 12.95 4.09 -12.51
N THR A 165 13.81 4.42 -11.53
CA THR A 165 14.35 5.79 -11.46
C THR A 165 15.28 6.12 -12.62
N GLN A 166 15.79 5.14 -13.37
CA GLN A 166 16.56 5.38 -14.59
C GLN A 166 15.66 5.71 -15.80
N ILE A 167 14.41 5.25 -15.81
CA ILE A 167 13.51 5.32 -16.98
C ILE A 167 12.38 6.33 -16.77
N PHE A 168 11.74 6.26 -15.62
CA PHE A 168 10.53 7.02 -15.31
C PHE A 168 10.85 8.28 -14.50
N THR A 169 9.87 9.18 -14.48
CA THR A 169 9.89 10.32 -13.54
C THR A 169 9.95 9.79 -12.10
N GLY A 170 10.57 10.55 -11.18
CA GLY A 170 10.69 10.12 -9.78
C GLY A 170 9.32 9.78 -9.16
N ARG A 171 8.27 10.51 -9.53
CA ARG A 171 6.89 10.25 -9.11
C ARG A 171 6.34 8.96 -9.71
N ALA A 172 6.52 8.73 -11.01
CA ALA A 172 6.09 7.49 -11.65
C ALA A 172 6.82 6.27 -11.09
N ALA A 173 8.12 6.36 -10.80
CA ALA A 173 8.88 5.25 -10.23
C ALA A 173 8.27 4.75 -8.90
N PHE A 174 7.98 5.65 -7.94
CA PHE A 174 7.34 5.24 -6.68
C PHE A 174 5.95 4.63 -6.89
N LEU A 175 5.14 5.24 -7.76
CA LEU A 175 3.82 4.72 -8.08
C LEU A 175 3.89 3.32 -8.71
N HIS A 176 4.83 3.06 -9.60
CA HIS A 176 4.99 1.76 -10.25
C HIS A 176 5.43 0.67 -9.27
N ILE A 177 6.29 0.98 -8.31
CA ILE A 177 6.65 0.03 -7.25
C ILE A 177 5.43 -0.32 -6.39
N GLY A 178 4.62 0.69 -6.04
CA GLY A 178 3.33 0.46 -5.40
C GLY A 178 2.40 -0.41 -6.25
N ALA A 179 2.27 -0.10 -7.54
CA ALA A 179 1.37 -0.79 -8.48
C ALA A 179 1.78 -2.25 -8.72
N ILE A 180 3.08 -2.52 -8.86
CA ILE A 180 3.62 -3.89 -8.97
C ILE A 180 3.30 -4.67 -7.72
N THR A 181 3.62 -4.11 -6.56
CA THR A 181 3.41 -4.80 -5.29
C THR A 181 1.91 -5.07 -5.06
N ALA A 182 1.04 -4.10 -5.32
CA ALA A 182 -0.42 -4.28 -5.26
C ALA A 182 -0.94 -5.31 -6.29
N THR A 183 -0.34 -5.34 -7.49
CA THR A 183 -0.65 -6.35 -8.51
C THR A 183 -0.26 -7.74 -8.03
N TRP A 184 0.92 -7.89 -7.43
CA TRP A 184 1.33 -9.18 -6.87
C TRP A 184 0.38 -9.65 -5.78
N MET A 185 -0.01 -8.73 -4.91
CA MET A 185 -0.97 -9.03 -3.85
C MET A 185 -2.34 -9.45 -4.39
N SER A 186 -2.87 -8.74 -5.39
CA SER A 186 -4.19 -9.06 -5.96
C SER A 186 -4.16 -10.34 -6.79
N ALA A 187 -3.10 -10.56 -7.57
CA ALA A 187 -2.90 -11.80 -8.32
C ALA A 187 -2.75 -13.02 -7.39
N ASN A 188 -2.12 -12.87 -6.22
CA ASN A 188 -2.12 -13.92 -5.19
C ASN A 188 -3.54 -14.30 -4.74
N VAL A 189 -4.43 -13.31 -4.56
CA VAL A 189 -5.83 -13.56 -4.20
C VAL A 189 -6.55 -14.29 -5.34
N PHE A 190 -6.41 -13.79 -6.57
CA PHE A 190 -7.16 -14.29 -7.73
C PHE A 190 -6.67 -15.66 -8.21
N LEU A 191 -5.36 -15.87 -8.34
CA LEU A 191 -4.77 -17.03 -9.02
C LEU A 191 -4.36 -18.15 -8.06
N VAL A 192 -4.18 -17.86 -6.77
CA VAL A 192 -3.64 -18.83 -5.80
C VAL A 192 -4.58 -19.06 -4.63
N ILE A 193 -4.93 -18.02 -3.87
CA ILE A 193 -5.68 -18.16 -2.61
C ILE A 193 -7.10 -18.67 -2.89
N ILE A 194 -7.88 -17.95 -3.70
CA ILE A 194 -9.29 -18.30 -3.95
C ILE A 194 -9.46 -19.65 -4.66
N PRO A 195 -8.68 -19.99 -5.70
CA PRO A 195 -8.76 -21.32 -6.31
C PRO A 195 -8.46 -22.44 -5.31
N ASN A 196 -7.38 -22.33 -4.53
CA ASN A 196 -7.03 -23.34 -3.52
C ASN A 196 -8.11 -23.49 -2.45
N GLN A 197 -8.65 -22.38 -1.94
CA GLN A 197 -9.74 -22.43 -0.96
C GLN A 197 -11.01 -23.06 -1.55
N LYS A 198 -11.33 -22.80 -2.83
CA LYS A 198 -12.47 -23.45 -3.51
C LYS A 198 -12.27 -24.95 -3.67
N PHE A 199 -11.06 -25.41 -3.97
CA PHE A 199 -10.75 -26.85 -4.01
C PHE A 199 -10.95 -27.51 -2.64
N VAL A 200 -10.41 -26.91 -1.58
CA VAL A 200 -10.59 -27.40 -0.20
C VAL A 200 -12.07 -27.47 0.17
N VAL A 201 -12.85 -26.42 -0.10
CA VAL A 201 -14.30 -26.40 0.15
C VAL A 201 -15.04 -27.46 -0.66
N ALA A 202 -14.65 -27.69 -1.92
CA ALA A 202 -15.27 -28.70 -2.77
C ALA A 202 -15.01 -30.12 -2.27
N ASP A 203 -13.78 -30.43 -1.83
CA ASP A 203 -13.43 -31.72 -1.24
C ASP A 203 -14.21 -31.98 0.05
N LEU A 204 -14.35 -30.97 0.92
CA LEU A 204 -15.14 -31.07 2.14
C LEU A 204 -16.62 -31.33 1.87
N LYS A 205 -17.20 -30.64 0.88
CA LYS A 205 -18.58 -30.89 0.45
C LYS A 205 -18.77 -32.30 -0.11
N ALA A 206 -17.72 -32.89 -0.68
CA ALA A 206 -17.72 -34.26 -1.17
C ALA A 206 -17.42 -35.32 -0.08
N GLY A 207 -17.24 -34.92 1.18
CA GLY A 207 -16.88 -35.82 2.28
C GLY A 207 -15.44 -36.34 2.22
N LYS A 208 -14.57 -35.71 1.42
CA LYS A 208 -13.16 -36.07 1.29
C LYS A 208 -12.30 -35.27 2.28
N THR A 209 -11.20 -35.86 2.73
CA THR A 209 -10.19 -35.14 3.51
C THR A 209 -9.35 -34.26 2.57
N PRO A 210 -9.36 -32.92 2.70
CA PRO A 210 -8.62 -32.04 1.80
C PRO A 210 -7.12 -32.18 2.03
N ASP A 211 -6.33 -32.02 0.96
CA ASP A 211 -4.88 -31.94 1.08
C ASP A 211 -4.46 -30.64 1.79
N ALA A 212 -3.78 -30.77 2.92
CA ALA A 212 -3.26 -29.67 3.72
C ALA A 212 -2.35 -28.71 2.92
N LYS A 213 -1.72 -29.20 1.85
CA LYS A 213 -0.87 -28.41 0.95
C LYS A 213 -1.59 -27.17 0.39
N TYR A 214 -2.86 -27.29 0.00
CA TYR A 214 -3.60 -26.17 -0.57
C TYR A 214 -3.80 -25.03 0.44
N GLY A 215 -4.08 -25.38 1.70
CA GLY A 215 -4.20 -24.43 2.80
C GLY A 215 -2.86 -23.75 3.11
N GLN A 216 -1.76 -24.51 3.14
CA GLN A 216 -0.42 -23.97 3.38
C GLN A 216 0.01 -22.97 2.30
N ILE A 217 -0.19 -23.29 1.02
CA ILE A 217 0.12 -22.39 -0.10
C ILE A 217 -0.72 -21.11 0.01
N ALA A 218 -2.03 -21.22 0.28
CA ALA A 218 -2.89 -20.06 0.46
C ALA A 218 -2.45 -19.19 1.65
N LYS A 219 -2.07 -19.80 2.77
CA LYS A 219 -1.59 -19.08 3.96
C LYS A 219 -0.28 -18.36 3.69
N GLN A 220 0.68 -18.97 3.00
CA GLN A 220 1.94 -18.32 2.62
C GLN A 220 1.67 -17.03 1.83
N ARG A 221 0.84 -17.10 0.79
CA ARG A 221 0.50 -15.93 -0.05
C ARG A 221 -0.23 -14.85 0.73
N SER A 222 -1.13 -15.24 1.63
CA SER A 222 -1.84 -14.31 2.52
C SER A 222 -0.86 -13.60 3.47
N THR A 223 0.10 -14.32 4.04
CA THR A 223 1.14 -13.74 4.90
C THR A 223 2.00 -12.73 4.15
N HIS A 224 2.41 -13.01 2.92
CA HIS A 224 3.15 -12.06 2.10
C HIS A 224 2.33 -10.79 1.82
N ASN A 225 1.06 -10.95 1.46
CA ASN A 225 0.16 -9.81 1.25
C ASN A 225 0.09 -8.92 2.51
N ASN A 226 0.00 -9.52 3.69
CA ASN A 226 -0.04 -8.78 4.95
C ASN A 226 1.25 -7.97 5.19
N TYR A 227 2.43 -8.55 4.92
CA TYR A 227 3.70 -7.83 5.06
C TYR A 227 3.88 -6.71 4.01
N LEU A 228 3.32 -6.88 2.82
CA LEU A 228 3.42 -5.92 1.72
C LEU A 228 2.42 -4.76 1.80
N THR A 229 1.35 -4.90 2.58
CA THR A 229 0.32 -3.88 2.77
C THR A 229 0.89 -2.51 3.17
N LEU A 230 1.72 -2.46 4.22
CA LEU A 230 2.31 -1.20 4.71
C LEU A 230 3.25 -0.55 3.67
N PRO A 231 4.20 -1.30 3.06
CA PRO A 231 4.98 -0.79 1.93
C PRO A 231 4.14 -0.22 0.78
N VAL A 232 3.08 -0.92 0.35
CA VAL A 232 2.20 -0.44 -0.73
C VAL A 232 1.58 0.91 -0.37
N ILE A 233 1.02 1.03 0.83
CA ILE A 233 0.43 2.29 1.31
C ILE A 233 1.48 3.41 1.27
N PHE A 234 2.70 3.14 1.75
CA PHE A 234 3.79 4.12 1.72
C PHE A 234 4.11 4.59 0.30
N PHE A 235 4.28 3.66 -0.65
CA PHE A 235 4.59 3.99 -2.04
C PHE A 235 3.47 4.80 -2.71
N MET A 236 2.21 4.42 -2.46
CA MET A 236 1.05 5.11 -3.03
C MET A 236 0.86 6.51 -2.44
N LEU A 237 1.02 6.70 -1.13
CA LEU A 237 0.83 8.00 -0.47
C LEU A 237 1.96 8.99 -0.74
N ARG A 238 3.21 8.52 -0.89
CA ARG A 238 4.36 9.41 -1.16
C ARG A 238 4.16 10.25 -2.43
N THR A 239 3.49 9.69 -3.43
CA THR A 239 3.20 10.39 -4.68
C THR A 239 2.28 11.60 -4.49
N ALA A 240 1.41 11.59 -3.47
CA ALA A 240 0.53 12.70 -3.12
C ALA A 240 1.28 13.81 -2.36
N CYS A 241 2.18 13.46 -1.43
CA CYS A 241 2.92 14.43 -0.60
C CYS A 241 3.89 15.30 -1.43
N VAL A 242 4.56 14.71 -2.43
CA VAL A 242 5.50 15.44 -3.31
C VAL A 242 4.82 16.61 -4.04
N ARG A 243 3.53 16.50 -4.37
CA ARG A 243 2.77 17.58 -5.02
C ARG A 243 2.62 18.80 -4.11
N HIS A 244 2.43 18.62 -2.81
CA HIS A 244 2.23 19.71 -1.85
C HIS A 244 3.54 20.45 -1.50
N LEU A 245 4.67 19.75 -1.51
CA LEU A 245 5.99 20.37 -1.30
C LEU A 245 6.48 21.12 -2.55
N SER A 246 6.20 20.59 -3.74
CA SER A 246 6.55 21.25 -5.02
C SER A 246 5.77 22.57 -5.21
N THR A 247 4.49 22.63 -4.87
CA THR A 247 3.71 23.89 -4.92
C THR A 247 4.20 24.93 -3.91
N ARG A 248 4.69 24.52 -2.73
CA ARG A 248 5.30 25.46 -1.77
C ARG A 248 6.65 26.00 -2.25
N GLN A 249 7.50 25.19 -2.90
CA GLN A 249 8.77 25.67 -3.46
C GLN A 249 8.56 26.63 -4.64
N GLY A 250 7.53 26.39 -5.48
CA GLY A 250 7.16 27.32 -6.57
C GLY A 250 6.65 28.68 -6.09
N GLN A 251 6.08 28.77 -4.88
CA GLN A 251 5.63 30.04 -4.29
C GLN A 251 6.73 30.81 -3.54
N LEU A 252 7.88 30.18 -3.24
CA LEU A 252 8.98 30.78 -2.47
C LEU A 252 10.14 31.34 -3.33
N MET A 253 10.05 31.26 -4.66
CA MET A 253 11.00 31.90 -5.58
C MET A 253 10.49 33.28 -6.00
N PRO A 254 10.98 34.40 -5.45
CA PRO A 254 10.70 35.70 -6.04
C PRO A 254 11.45 35.80 -7.37
N ALA A 255 10.74 36.19 -8.43
CA ALA A 255 11.31 36.50 -9.73
C ALA A 255 12.43 37.54 -9.59
N ARG A 256 13.69 37.12 -9.71
CA ARG A 256 14.83 38.03 -9.84
C ARG A 256 15.35 38.03 -11.28
N THR A 257 14.72 38.87 -12.09
CA THR A 257 15.35 39.42 -13.30
C THR A 257 14.99 40.89 -13.43
N ALA A 258 15.85 41.79 -12.95
CA ALA A 258 15.98 43.16 -13.43
C ALA A 258 17.24 43.86 -12.86
N LYS A 259 18.20 44.16 -13.74
CA LYS A 259 19.11 45.34 -13.78
C LYS A 259 19.47 46.06 -12.47
N ARG A 260 20.76 46.13 -12.12
CA ARG A 260 21.61 47.35 -12.26
C ARG A 260 23.04 47.15 -11.75
N ARG A 261 23.95 47.91 -12.36
CA ARG A 261 25.41 48.00 -12.17
C ARG A 261 25.80 48.64 -10.83
N SER A 262 26.94 48.17 -10.29
CA SER A 262 28.04 48.85 -9.56
C SER A 262 27.76 49.98 -8.55
N ILE A 263 28.37 49.90 -7.35
CA ILE A 263 29.33 50.88 -6.74
C ILE A 263 29.57 50.56 -5.22
N PHE A 264 30.86 50.47 -4.85
CA PHE A 264 31.56 50.70 -3.55
C PHE A 264 31.06 50.14 -2.17
N LEU A 265 31.98 49.43 -1.48
CA LEU A 265 32.15 49.31 0.00
C LEU A 265 32.69 50.65 0.59
N PRO A 266 32.86 50.91 1.94
CA PRO A 266 32.94 50.00 3.10
C PRO A 266 32.34 50.46 4.49
N VAL A 267 32.27 49.51 5.43
CA VAL A 267 32.58 49.53 6.90
C VAL A 267 32.39 50.81 7.75
N ARG A 268 31.60 50.75 8.86
CA ARG A 268 32.03 51.07 10.26
C ARG A 268 30.94 50.81 11.32
N ALA A 269 31.42 50.42 12.50
CA ALA A 269 30.71 50.07 13.72
C ALA A 269 30.42 51.29 14.63
N CYS A 270 29.47 51.18 15.58
CA CYS A 270 29.64 51.75 16.92
C CYS A 270 28.67 51.17 17.98
N ARG A 271 29.19 50.98 19.19
CA ARG A 271 28.58 50.49 20.46
C ARG A 271 28.08 51.66 21.33
N ARG A 272 27.35 51.29 22.41
CA ARG A 272 26.98 52.00 23.67
C ARG A 272 25.58 52.64 23.64
N GLY A 273 24.76 52.59 24.69
CA GLY A 273 24.86 52.03 26.04
C GLY A 273 23.75 52.60 26.95
N GLN A 274 23.35 51.80 27.94
CA GLN A 274 22.83 52.11 29.30
C GLN A 274 21.76 53.19 29.55
N ASP A 275 20.64 52.77 30.17
CA ASP A 275 20.09 53.20 31.48
C ASP A 275 18.56 52.97 31.51
N ALA A 276 17.83 52.71 32.60
CA ALA A 276 18.04 52.15 33.93
C ALA A 276 16.63 52.06 34.59
N ARG A 277 16.45 51.18 35.58
CA ARG A 277 15.38 51.11 36.63
C ARG A 277 13.99 50.57 36.19
N ALA A 278 13.60 49.35 36.58
CA ALA A 278 13.22 48.84 37.91
C ALA A 278 11.85 49.30 38.41
N VAL A 279 10.86 48.40 38.44
CA VAL A 279 9.96 48.16 39.59
C VAL A 279 9.54 46.69 39.61
N ARG A 280 9.68 46.09 40.80
CA ARG A 280 9.34 44.72 41.21
C ARG A 280 7.84 44.49 41.40
N ARG A 281 7.48 43.19 41.40
CA ARG A 281 6.39 42.44 42.11
C ARG A 281 5.56 41.69 41.08
N GLY A 282 5.27 40.39 41.14
CA GLY A 282 5.45 39.31 42.10
C GLY A 282 4.75 38.07 41.49
N VAL A 283 5.40 36.91 41.61
CA VAL A 283 5.01 35.53 41.20
C VAL A 283 3.92 34.98 42.19
N PRO A 284 3.16 33.85 42.00
CA PRO A 284 3.31 32.70 41.08
C PRO A 284 2.07 32.10 40.36
N LEU A 285 2.44 31.19 39.44
CA LEU A 285 1.81 29.93 38.97
C LEU A 285 0.58 29.35 39.71
N ALA A 286 -0.34 28.81 38.91
CA ALA A 286 -1.13 27.63 39.27
C ALA A 286 -1.22 26.63 38.10
N ILE A 287 -0.79 25.41 38.38
CA ILE A 287 -0.88 24.19 37.58
C ILE A 287 -2.31 23.63 37.74
N ARG A 288 -2.93 23.16 36.65
CA ARG A 288 -4.11 22.28 36.74
C ARG A 288 -3.92 21.08 35.81
N ARG A 289 -3.78 19.91 36.43
CA ARG A 289 -3.98 18.59 35.80
C ARG A 289 -5.48 18.33 35.81
N GLU A 290 -6.02 17.86 34.70
CA GLU A 290 -7.35 17.24 34.65
C GLU A 290 -7.19 15.74 34.39
N SER A 291 -8.01 15.01 35.15
CA SER A 291 -8.21 13.57 35.27
C SER A 291 -8.88 12.96 34.07
#